data_AF-A0AAD5GXK5-F1
#
_entry.id   AF-A0AAD5GXK5-F1
#
_cell.length_a   1.000
_cell.length_b   1.000
_cell.length_c   1.000
_cell.angle_alpha   90.00
_cell.angle_beta   90.00
_cell.angle_gamma   90.00
#
_symmetry.space_group_name_H-M   'P 1'
#
loop_
_entity.id
_entity.type
_entity.pdbx_description
1 polymer ?
#
loop_
_entity_poly.entity_id
_entity_poly.type
_entity_poly.pdbx_seq_one_letter_code
_entity_poly.pdbx_strand_id
1 'polypeptide(L)'
;VLQHNKLPFVEEDHAINKYVKSIKSIFGSLNDGVISPSAYDTAWVALIEDVDEQSGGPQFPSSLEWIVNHQLLDGSWGESMIFSVADRLVNTLACVIALTSWKVHPDKCERGLKFVKDNLYRLGDQHEEHKTHGLELVFPALIELARKLDIEVPNDSPVVKDLYKRREMKLLKIPKEKVHNTPTIMIYSLEGMKDLEWDKLLKLQSENGSIVYSPSATAFAFMQTKDQKCRTYLTNLVDEFKGGVPHVYPVEIFEKSWMVDRLQRLGIARYFQAEIKECIDYIYRYWDGQAIGITRYCNLPDIDDTCMGFRVLRTNGYQSSEAISAMFNLYRASQVLFPGEKILDDAKKFSFNFLTEKRNNNELLDKWIITKDLPGEVGYALDVPWYANLPRLEARYYLEQYGGKDDIWIGKTLYRMGNISNNQYLEMAKLDYNHCQKIHQLEWTYFQKWYEHLNIEETLNTRLLRSYYEAVASIFEPERCNERLAWAKTLVMVNTITTFFARPQFSNIDIKAFANEFANTQHHVKNGKPWDAMVDAIYETLNQISSNTRVAYGVDIYPHLHSIEDCTINYEIESKMQELVQRVLCDTPNDLDTNSKQTFLTVAKTFYYRALYDHETINQHIGKVLFEKVI
;
A
#
# COMPACT_ATOMS: atom_id res chain seq x y z
N VAL A 1 0.92 0.31 -38.05
CA VAL A 1 1.85 -0.84 -37.86
C VAL A 1 1.51 -1.65 -36.61
N LEU A 2 1.68 -1.13 -35.38
CA LEU A 2 1.40 -1.90 -34.15
C LEU A 2 0.00 -2.55 -34.10
N GLN A 3 -1.05 -1.84 -34.55
CA GLN A 3 -2.41 -2.39 -34.67
C GLN A 3 -2.56 -3.63 -35.59
N HIS A 4 -1.61 -3.91 -36.49
CA HIS A 4 -1.61 -5.13 -37.32
C HIS A 4 -0.72 -6.24 -36.74
N ASN A 5 0.26 -5.90 -35.91
CA ASN A 5 1.13 -6.86 -35.22
C ASN A 5 0.61 -7.16 -33.80
N LYS A 6 -0.67 -7.53 -33.66
CA LYS A 6 -1.22 -8.05 -32.39
C LYS A 6 -0.86 -9.51 -32.12
N LEU A 7 -0.43 -10.26 -33.14
CA LEU A 7 -0.08 -11.69 -33.05
C LEU A 7 1.02 -12.10 -32.03
N PRO A 8 2.10 -11.33 -31.78
CA PRO A 8 3.24 -11.79 -30.96
C PRO A 8 3.10 -11.50 -29.44
N PHE A 9 1.88 -11.23 -28.97
CA PHE A 9 1.54 -10.90 -27.57
C PHE A 9 0.27 -11.60 -27.03
N VAL A 10 -0.40 -12.42 -27.86
CA VAL A 10 -1.73 -12.99 -27.54
C VAL A 10 -1.69 -13.94 -26.33
N GLU A 11 -0.55 -14.61 -26.10
CA GLU A 11 -0.37 -15.52 -24.98
C GLU A 11 -0.20 -14.75 -23.66
N GLU A 12 0.58 -13.67 -23.65
CA GLU A 12 0.68 -12.77 -22.49
C GLU A 12 -0.67 -12.10 -22.18
N ASP A 13 -1.37 -11.57 -23.19
CA ASP A 13 -2.71 -10.99 -23.03
C ASP A 13 -3.69 -12.00 -22.41
N HIS A 14 -3.68 -13.25 -22.88
CA HIS A 14 -4.55 -14.31 -22.33
C HIS A 14 -4.19 -14.65 -20.87
N ALA A 15 -2.90 -14.74 -20.56
CA ALA A 15 -2.43 -15.02 -19.21
C ALA A 15 -2.75 -13.87 -18.22
N ILE A 16 -2.57 -12.62 -18.62
CA ILE A 16 -2.98 -11.43 -17.82
C ILE A 16 -4.50 -11.48 -17.59
N ASN A 17 -5.31 -11.72 -18.63
CA ASN A 17 -6.76 -11.81 -18.51
C ASN A 17 -7.24 -12.94 -17.57
N LYS A 18 -6.46 -14.02 -17.41
CA LYS A 18 -6.75 -15.07 -16.42
C LYS A 18 -6.56 -14.55 -14.99
N TYR A 19 -5.49 -13.81 -14.71
CA TYR A 19 -5.28 -13.17 -13.41
C TYR A 19 -6.32 -12.09 -13.12
N VAL A 20 -6.66 -11.25 -14.10
CA VAL A 20 -7.72 -10.21 -13.95
C VAL A 20 -9.05 -10.83 -13.51
N LYS A 21 -9.47 -11.95 -14.11
CA LYS A 21 -10.69 -12.67 -13.71
C LYS A 21 -10.59 -13.25 -12.29
N SER A 22 -9.44 -13.82 -11.93
CA SER A 22 -9.19 -14.35 -10.58
C SER A 22 -9.29 -13.24 -9.52
N ILE A 23 -8.63 -12.10 -9.76
CA ILE A 23 -8.57 -10.98 -8.82
C ILE A 23 -9.92 -10.25 -8.72
N LYS A 24 -10.67 -10.08 -9.82
CA LYS A 24 -12.06 -9.59 -9.76
C LYS A 24 -12.98 -10.53 -8.96
N SER A 25 -12.71 -11.84 -8.95
CA SER A 25 -13.43 -12.78 -8.07
C SER A 25 -13.07 -12.61 -6.59
N ILE A 26 -11.89 -12.08 -6.25
CA ILE A 26 -11.55 -11.70 -4.87
C ILE A 26 -12.39 -10.49 -4.47
N PHE A 27 -12.41 -9.44 -5.30
CA PHE A 27 -13.25 -8.25 -5.08
C PHE A 27 -14.74 -8.61 -4.88
N GLY A 28 -15.29 -9.47 -5.75
CA GLY A 28 -16.67 -9.97 -5.63
C GLY A 28 -16.95 -10.88 -4.43
N SER A 29 -15.93 -11.15 -3.58
CA SER A 29 -16.05 -11.92 -2.33
C SER A 29 -15.73 -11.08 -1.08
N LEU A 30 -15.45 -9.78 -1.22
CA LEU A 30 -15.14 -8.92 -0.08
C LEU A 30 -16.35 -8.73 0.83
N ASN A 31 -16.15 -9.01 2.11
CA ASN A 31 -17.13 -8.80 3.17
C ASN A 31 -16.41 -8.13 4.36
N ASP A 32 -16.46 -8.75 5.54
CA ASP A 32 -15.92 -8.26 6.81
C ASP A 32 -14.38 -8.48 6.99
N GLY A 33 -13.76 -9.19 6.04
CA GLY A 33 -12.31 -9.21 5.80
C GLY A 33 -11.63 -10.58 5.91
N VAL A 34 -10.68 -10.88 5.02
CA VAL A 34 -10.00 -12.19 4.97
C VAL A 34 -8.68 -12.17 5.77
N ILE A 35 -8.80 -12.52 7.06
CA ILE A 35 -7.73 -12.61 8.06
C ILE A 35 -7.51 -14.05 8.54
N SER A 36 -6.30 -14.43 8.91
CA SER A 36 -6.02 -15.76 9.49
C SER A 36 -6.46 -15.89 10.95
N PRO A 37 -6.95 -17.07 11.41
CA PRO A 37 -7.22 -17.32 12.82
C PRO A 37 -5.99 -17.16 13.73
N SER A 38 -6.26 -16.82 14.99
CA SER A 38 -5.32 -16.69 16.10
C SER A 38 -5.57 -17.82 17.10
N ALA A 39 -4.58 -18.67 17.36
CA ALA A 39 -4.76 -19.79 18.28
C ALA A 39 -4.86 -19.32 19.74
N TYR A 40 -4.18 -18.22 20.09
CA TYR A 40 -4.35 -17.51 21.37
C TYR A 40 -5.80 -17.05 21.60
N ASP A 41 -6.40 -16.36 20.62
CA ASP A 41 -7.79 -15.88 20.75
C ASP A 41 -8.78 -17.03 20.75
N THR A 42 -8.57 -18.03 19.89
CA THR A 42 -9.40 -19.25 19.85
C THR A 42 -9.36 -20.00 21.19
N ALA A 43 -8.20 -20.02 21.88
CA ALA A 43 -8.10 -20.57 23.22
C ALA A 43 -8.88 -19.76 24.28
N TRP A 44 -8.90 -18.42 24.19
CA TRP A 44 -9.74 -17.59 25.06
C TRP A 44 -11.24 -17.79 24.83
N VAL A 45 -11.67 -18.01 23.58
CA VAL A 45 -13.06 -18.36 23.25
C VAL A 45 -13.40 -19.78 23.72
N ALA A 46 -12.50 -20.74 23.51
CA ALA A 46 -12.67 -22.12 23.95
C ALA A 46 -12.72 -22.29 25.48
N LEU A 47 -12.21 -21.33 26.26
CA LEU A 47 -12.29 -21.31 27.74
C LEU A 47 -13.68 -20.95 28.28
N ILE A 48 -14.60 -20.48 27.44
CA ILE A 48 -15.93 -20.06 27.87
C ILE A 48 -16.77 -21.28 28.24
N GLU A 49 -17.18 -21.37 29.51
CA GLU A 49 -18.19 -22.31 30.01
C GLU A 49 -19.59 -21.94 29.49
N ASP A 50 -20.37 -22.95 29.11
CA ASP A 50 -21.78 -22.77 28.68
C ASP A 50 -22.62 -22.13 29.80
N VAL A 51 -23.56 -21.26 29.40
CA VAL A 51 -24.41 -20.49 30.33
C VAL A 51 -25.87 -20.93 30.33
N ASP A 52 -26.28 -21.73 29.35
CA ASP A 52 -27.65 -22.23 29.18
C ASP A 52 -27.76 -23.71 29.58
N GLU A 53 -26.71 -24.51 29.36
CA GLU A 53 -26.69 -25.93 29.72
C GLU A 53 -26.19 -26.21 31.14
N GLN A 54 -26.83 -27.18 31.82
CA GLN A 54 -26.35 -27.77 33.07
C GLN A 54 -25.21 -28.79 32.88
N SER A 55 -24.66 -28.90 31.66
CA SER A 55 -23.64 -29.89 31.30
C SER A 55 -22.23 -29.53 31.80
N GLY A 56 -21.97 -28.24 32.06
CA GLY A 56 -20.64 -27.76 32.46
C GLY A 56 -19.58 -27.97 31.38
N GLY A 57 -19.98 -27.85 30.11
CA GLY A 57 -19.09 -27.96 28.94
C GLY A 57 -18.66 -26.60 28.36
N PRO A 58 -17.83 -26.61 27.31
CA PRO A 58 -17.47 -25.40 26.58
C PRO A 58 -18.66 -24.86 25.77
N GLN A 59 -18.93 -23.57 25.88
CA GLN A 59 -19.93 -22.84 25.09
C GLN A 59 -19.68 -22.93 23.57
N PHE A 60 -18.41 -23.08 23.18
CA PHE A 60 -17.96 -23.15 21.79
C PHE A 60 -17.10 -24.41 21.57
N PRO A 61 -17.70 -25.62 21.47
CA PRO A 61 -16.96 -26.86 21.31
C PRO A 61 -16.11 -26.90 20.04
N SER A 62 -16.56 -26.24 18.97
CA SER A 62 -15.85 -26.09 17.69
C SER A 62 -14.52 -25.33 17.85
N SER A 63 -14.42 -24.37 18.77
CA SER A 63 -13.15 -23.70 19.08
C SER A 63 -12.15 -24.62 19.76
N LEU A 64 -12.63 -25.53 20.62
CA LEU A 64 -11.79 -26.54 21.24
C LEU A 64 -11.31 -27.58 20.21
N GLU A 65 -12.20 -28.05 19.33
CA GLU A 65 -11.83 -28.91 18.19
C GLU A 65 -10.85 -28.23 17.22
N TRP A 66 -11.01 -26.93 16.95
CA TRP A 66 -10.07 -26.17 16.13
C TRP A 66 -8.66 -26.21 16.73
N ILE A 67 -8.51 -25.98 18.04
CA ILE A 67 -7.23 -26.05 18.75
C ILE A 67 -6.63 -27.46 18.64
N VAL A 68 -7.42 -28.50 18.85
CA VAL A 68 -7.00 -29.91 18.70
C VAL A 68 -6.41 -30.18 17.30
N ASN A 69 -7.05 -29.65 16.25
CA ASN A 69 -6.68 -29.91 14.87
C ASN A 69 -5.52 -29.04 14.34
N HIS A 70 -5.17 -27.93 14.98
CA HIS A 70 -4.16 -26.96 14.50
C HIS A 70 -2.82 -26.96 15.27
N GLN A 71 -2.53 -28.00 16.08
CA GLN A 71 -1.22 -28.13 16.72
C GLN A 71 -0.12 -28.51 15.71
N LEU A 72 0.96 -27.74 15.69
CA LEU A 72 2.11 -27.93 14.80
C LEU A 72 2.96 -29.16 15.16
N LEU A 73 3.83 -29.56 14.23
CA LEU A 73 4.67 -30.78 14.35
C LEU A 73 5.68 -30.71 15.52
N ASP A 74 6.11 -29.51 15.89
CA ASP A 74 7.00 -29.25 17.04
C ASP A 74 6.26 -29.21 18.39
N GLY A 75 4.94 -29.41 18.39
CA GLY A 75 4.08 -29.33 19.58
C GLY A 75 3.53 -27.93 19.87
N SER A 76 3.95 -26.90 19.14
CA SER A 76 3.46 -25.53 19.34
C SER A 76 2.15 -25.25 18.59
N TRP A 77 1.58 -24.06 18.86
CA TRP A 77 0.61 -23.38 18.01
C TRP A 77 1.16 -21.99 17.64
N GLY A 78 0.60 -21.36 16.61
CA GLY A 78 1.02 -20.06 16.09
C GLY A 78 1.26 -20.10 14.58
N GLU A 79 1.93 -19.08 14.03
CA GLU A 79 2.16 -19.02 12.57
C GLU A 79 3.08 -20.14 12.11
N SER A 80 2.67 -20.80 11.02
CA SER A 80 3.25 -22.05 10.53
C SER A 80 4.53 -21.84 9.70
N MET A 81 4.60 -20.79 8.88
CA MET A 81 5.69 -20.62 7.91
C MET A 81 6.89 -19.84 8.46
N ILE A 82 6.71 -18.99 9.47
CA ILE A 82 7.79 -18.23 10.12
C ILE A 82 7.76 -18.44 11.64
N PHE A 83 8.94 -18.67 12.22
CA PHE A 83 9.10 -18.92 13.64
C PHE A 83 9.39 -17.61 14.41
N SER A 84 8.43 -17.13 15.19
CA SER A 84 8.63 -16.11 16.23
C SER A 84 8.41 -16.76 17.59
N VAL A 85 9.38 -16.67 18.52
CA VAL A 85 9.25 -17.36 19.81
C VAL A 85 8.19 -16.71 20.71
N ALA A 86 8.04 -15.39 20.66
CA ALA A 86 6.90 -14.67 21.27
C ALA A 86 5.55 -15.25 20.81
N ASP A 87 5.35 -15.38 19.50
CA ASP A 87 4.12 -15.91 18.90
C ASP A 87 3.89 -17.37 19.30
N ARG A 88 4.89 -18.23 19.11
CA ARG A 88 4.74 -19.66 19.43
C ARG A 88 4.51 -19.88 20.92
N LEU A 89 5.16 -19.15 21.81
CA LEU A 89 4.92 -19.27 23.26
C LEU A 89 3.51 -18.80 23.65
N VAL A 90 3.05 -17.63 23.18
CA VAL A 90 1.76 -17.07 23.61
C VAL A 90 0.57 -17.90 23.11
N ASN A 91 0.62 -18.36 21.85
CA ASN A 91 -0.37 -19.28 21.29
C ASN A 91 -0.36 -20.63 22.02
N THR A 92 0.82 -21.25 22.18
CA THR A 92 0.94 -22.60 22.77
C THR A 92 0.48 -22.63 24.22
N LEU A 93 0.88 -21.66 25.05
CA LEU A 93 0.49 -21.66 26.46
C LEU A 93 -1.03 -21.48 26.62
N ALA A 94 -1.66 -20.61 25.81
CA ALA A 94 -3.11 -20.46 25.81
C ALA A 94 -3.84 -21.74 25.36
N CYS A 95 -3.37 -22.40 24.29
CA CYS A 95 -3.96 -23.66 23.81
C CYS A 95 -3.83 -24.80 24.83
N VAL A 96 -2.67 -24.94 25.49
CA VAL A 96 -2.45 -25.93 26.56
C VAL A 96 -3.36 -25.65 27.76
N ILE A 97 -3.55 -24.39 28.14
CA ILE A 97 -4.52 -23.98 29.18
C ILE A 97 -5.94 -24.40 28.80
N ALA A 98 -6.41 -24.06 27.59
CA ALA A 98 -7.77 -24.38 27.15
C ALA A 98 -8.06 -25.89 27.14
N LEU A 99 -7.16 -26.69 26.55
CA LEU A 99 -7.29 -28.16 26.54
C LEU A 99 -7.25 -28.76 27.95
N THR A 100 -6.42 -28.22 28.85
CA THR A 100 -6.29 -28.70 30.23
C THR A 100 -7.51 -28.37 31.10
N SER A 101 -8.12 -27.17 30.95
CA SER A 101 -9.37 -26.81 31.63
C SER A 101 -10.48 -27.85 31.39
N TRP A 102 -10.63 -28.29 30.14
CA TRP A 102 -11.61 -29.29 29.72
C TRP A 102 -11.13 -30.74 29.87
N LYS A 103 -9.88 -30.96 30.29
CA LYS A 103 -9.25 -32.28 30.51
C LYS A 103 -9.25 -33.16 29.26
N VAL A 104 -9.15 -32.56 28.08
CA VAL A 104 -9.11 -33.24 26.78
C VAL A 104 -7.69 -33.27 26.19
N HIS A 105 -7.42 -34.24 25.32
CA HIS A 105 -6.16 -34.37 24.57
C HIS A 105 -4.87 -34.15 25.40
N PRO A 106 -4.63 -34.92 26.47
CA PRO A 106 -3.45 -34.78 27.32
C PRO A 106 -2.13 -34.95 26.56
N ASP A 107 -2.13 -35.72 25.46
CA ASP A 107 -1.01 -35.85 24.53
C ASP A 107 -0.65 -34.51 23.87
N LYS A 108 -1.65 -33.71 23.48
CA LYS A 108 -1.45 -32.38 22.90
C LYS A 108 -0.99 -31.39 23.95
N CYS A 109 -1.52 -31.47 25.18
CA CYS A 109 -1.06 -30.71 26.32
C CYS A 109 0.41 -30.99 26.66
N GLU A 110 0.83 -32.26 26.71
CA GLU A 110 2.21 -32.64 27.01
C GLU A 110 3.19 -32.08 25.96
N ARG A 111 2.89 -32.26 24.67
CA ARG A 111 3.74 -31.73 23.58
C ARG A 111 3.83 -30.19 23.62
N GLY A 112 2.73 -29.50 23.89
CA GLY A 112 2.71 -28.04 24.00
C GLY A 112 3.46 -27.53 25.23
N LEU A 113 3.25 -28.15 26.40
CA LEU A 113 3.96 -27.78 27.63
C LEU A 113 5.47 -28.05 27.51
N LYS A 114 5.85 -29.15 26.84
CA LYS A 114 7.25 -29.42 26.49
C LYS A 114 7.81 -28.32 25.58
N PHE A 115 7.13 -27.96 24.49
CA PHE A 115 7.58 -26.87 23.62
C PHE A 115 7.79 -25.56 24.39
N VAL A 116 6.86 -25.21 25.31
CA VAL A 116 6.99 -24.03 26.17
C VAL A 116 8.22 -24.14 27.07
N LYS A 117 8.39 -25.25 27.81
CA LYS A 117 9.56 -25.48 28.69
C LYS A 117 10.88 -25.42 27.90
N ASP A 118 10.94 -26.00 26.70
CA ASP A 118 12.12 -26.09 25.85
C ASP A 118 12.49 -24.77 25.14
N ASN A 119 11.55 -23.80 24.98
CA ASN A 119 11.79 -22.56 24.22
C ASN A 119 11.71 -21.26 25.04
N LEU A 120 11.20 -21.29 26.27
CA LEU A 120 10.93 -20.09 27.10
C LEU A 120 12.14 -19.16 27.30
N TYR A 121 13.37 -19.69 27.31
CA TYR A 121 14.58 -18.89 27.47
C TYR A 121 14.87 -17.99 26.24
N ARG A 122 14.53 -18.46 25.03
CA ARG A 122 14.85 -17.80 23.75
C ARG A 122 14.13 -16.47 23.55
N LEU A 123 13.08 -16.21 24.35
CA LEU A 123 12.36 -14.94 24.33
C LEU A 123 13.19 -13.77 24.91
N GLY A 124 14.25 -14.07 25.67
CA GLY A 124 15.26 -13.08 26.05
C GLY A 124 16.11 -12.59 24.86
N ASP A 125 16.31 -13.43 23.85
CA ASP A 125 17.16 -13.16 22.68
C ASP A 125 16.38 -12.48 21.52
N GLN A 126 15.04 -12.39 21.62
CA GLN A 126 14.20 -11.84 20.55
C GLN A 126 14.19 -10.30 20.56
N HIS A 127 14.37 -9.69 19.38
CA HIS A 127 14.26 -8.25 19.17
C HIS A 127 12.90 -7.71 19.62
N GLU A 128 12.88 -6.60 20.35
CA GLU A 128 11.66 -6.07 21.01
C GLU A 128 10.56 -5.66 20.02
N GLU A 129 10.94 -5.23 18.81
CA GLU A 129 10.00 -4.82 17.76
C GLU A 129 9.29 -6.01 17.10
N HIS A 130 9.87 -7.21 17.14
CA HIS A 130 9.26 -8.44 16.59
C HIS A 130 8.47 -9.24 17.65
N LYS A 131 8.24 -8.69 18.85
CA LYS A 131 7.41 -9.31 19.90
C LYS A 131 5.95 -8.90 19.73
N THR A 132 5.04 -9.85 19.93
CA THR A 132 3.61 -9.65 19.68
C THR A 132 2.97 -8.64 20.64
N HIS A 133 1.85 -8.07 20.23
CA HIS A 133 1.22 -6.95 20.91
C HIS A 133 0.70 -7.32 22.30
N GLY A 134 1.21 -6.59 23.29
CA GLY A 134 0.84 -6.79 24.69
C GLY A 134 1.41 -8.06 25.33
N LEU A 135 2.40 -8.72 24.72
CA LEU A 135 3.03 -9.94 25.27
C LEU A 135 3.45 -9.78 26.74
N GLU A 136 4.03 -8.62 27.09
CA GLU A 136 4.45 -8.27 28.46
C GLU A 136 3.28 -8.06 29.45
N LEU A 137 2.05 -7.96 28.95
CA LEU A 137 0.82 -7.86 29.72
C LEU A 137 0.08 -9.21 29.77
N VAL A 138 -0.08 -9.88 28.63
CA VAL A 138 -0.89 -11.11 28.52
C VAL A 138 -0.13 -12.39 28.87
N PHE A 139 1.15 -12.52 28.52
CA PHE A 139 1.89 -13.77 28.79
C PHE A 139 2.06 -14.05 30.29
N PRO A 140 2.36 -13.07 31.17
CA PRO A 140 2.37 -13.31 32.61
C PRO A 140 0.97 -13.59 33.20
N ALA A 141 -0.10 -13.16 32.53
CA ALA A 141 -1.48 -13.52 32.89
C ALA A 141 -1.80 -14.97 32.51
N LEU A 142 -1.34 -15.45 31.34
CA LEU A 142 -1.38 -16.87 30.99
C LEU A 142 -0.59 -17.73 32.00
N ILE A 143 0.58 -17.27 32.49
CA ILE A 143 1.33 -17.98 33.54
C ILE A 143 0.56 -17.99 34.87
N GLU A 144 -0.13 -16.90 35.23
CA GLU A 144 -1.02 -16.86 36.40
C GLU A 144 -2.23 -17.79 36.27
N LEU A 145 -2.75 -18.00 35.05
CA LEU A 145 -3.86 -18.91 34.76
C LEU A 145 -3.41 -20.38 34.71
N ALA A 146 -2.28 -20.67 34.06
CA ALA A 146 -1.62 -21.98 34.05
C ALA A 146 -1.39 -22.52 35.47
N ARG A 147 -0.93 -21.66 36.38
CA ARG A 147 -0.71 -22.00 37.79
C ARG A 147 -1.99 -22.37 38.55
N LYS A 148 -3.18 -21.96 38.09
CA LYS A 148 -4.48 -22.37 38.67
C LYS A 148 -4.95 -23.75 38.20
N LEU A 149 -4.27 -24.31 37.19
CA LEU A 149 -4.55 -25.61 36.57
C LEU A 149 -3.40 -26.61 36.84
N ASP A 150 -2.54 -26.32 37.82
CA ASP A 150 -1.31 -27.08 38.15
C ASP A 150 -0.31 -27.25 36.98
N ILE A 151 -0.39 -26.38 35.95
CA ILE A 151 0.51 -26.39 34.79
C ILE A 151 1.82 -25.69 35.15
N GLU A 152 2.89 -26.47 35.31
CA GLU A 152 4.23 -25.97 35.62
C GLU A 152 4.87 -25.18 34.46
N VAL A 153 4.87 -23.84 34.55
CA VAL A 153 5.78 -22.99 33.77
C VAL A 153 7.01 -22.64 34.63
N PRO A 154 8.26 -22.65 34.10
CA PRO A 154 9.48 -22.33 34.86
C PRO A 154 9.55 -20.90 35.44
N ASN A 155 8.87 -20.66 36.57
CA ASN A 155 8.79 -19.35 37.25
C ASN A 155 10.16 -18.76 37.61
N ASP A 156 11.17 -19.61 37.86
CA ASP A 156 12.50 -19.16 38.22
C ASP A 156 13.35 -18.63 37.04
N SER A 157 12.89 -18.83 35.81
CA SER A 157 13.54 -18.32 34.60
C SER A 157 13.76 -16.80 34.67
N PRO A 158 14.98 -16.30 34.36
CA PRO A 158 15.25 -14.85 34.30
C PRO A 158 14.30 -14.10 33.36
N VAL A 159 13.90 -14.74 32.26
CA VAL A 159 12.95 -14.18 31.28
C VAL A 159 11.56 -13.97 31.90
N VAL A 160 11.06 -14.94 32.68
CA VAL A 160 9.75 -14.82 33.35
C VAL A 160 9.80 -13.72 34.41
N LYS A 161 10.90 -13.64 35.17
CA LYS A 161 11.11 -12.58 36.17
C LYS A 161 11.17 -11.18 35.54
N ASP A 162 11.82 -11.02 34.39
CA ASP A 162 11.81 -9.75 33.65
C ASP A 162 10.43 -9.43 33.06
N LEU A 163 9.70 -10.41 32.51
CA LEU A 163 8.33 -10.20 32.02
C LEU A 163 7.37 -9.72 33.11
N TYR A 164 7.37 -10.33 34.30
CA TYR A 164 6.57 -9.82 35.42
C TYR A 164 6.99 -8.40 35.83
N LYS A 165 8.30 -8.12 35.90
CA LYS A 165 8.81 -6.77 36.18
C LYS A 165 8.33 -5.75 35.13
N ARG A 166 8.35 -6.09 33.84
CA ARG A 166 7.83 -5.26 32.76
C ARG A 166 6.32 -5.07 32.86
N ARG A 167 5.55 -6.11 33.21
CA ARG A 167 4.09 -6.01 33.42
C ARG A 167 3.76 -4.99 34.49
N GLU A 168 4.37 -5.09 35.67
CA GLU A 168 4.10 -4.14 36.76
C GLU A 168 4.57 -2.71 36.41
N MET A 169 5.74 -2.55 35.76
CA MET A 169 6.19 -1.24 35.24
C MET A 169 5.26 -0.66 34.15
N LYS A 170 4.54 -1.50 33.40
CA LYS A 170 3.53 -1.05 32.42
C LYS A 170 2.23 -0.71 33.12
N LEU A 171 1.71 -1.58 34.00
CA LEU A 171 0.49 -1.37 34.78
C LEU A 171 0.54 -0.06 35.59
N LEU A 172 1.69 0.26 36.22
CA LEU A 172 1.91 1.52 36.94
C LEU A 172 1.85 2.78 36.05
N LYS A 173 2.03 2.65 34.74
CA LYS A 173 1.91 3.77 33.77
C LYS A 173 0.51 3.89 33.17
N ILE A 174 -0.38 2.92 33.41
CA ILE A 174 -1.75 2.95 32.87
C ILE A 174 -2.61 3.89 33.73
N PRO A 175 -3.18 4.97 33.17
CA PRO A 175 -4.18 5.78 33.87
C PRO A 175 -5.48 4.98 34.01
N LYS A 176 -5.63 4.24 35.12
CA LYS A 176 -6.80 3.38 35.39
C LYS A 176 -8.13 4.10 35.15
N GLU A 177 -8.25 5.36 35.57
CA GLU A 177 -9.46 6.18 35.38
C GLU A 177 -9.83 6.30 33.89
N LYS A 178 -8.90 6.72 33.02
CA LYS A 178 -9.12 6.80 31.57
C LYS A 178 -9.47 5.46 30.92
N VAL A 179 -8.84 4.37 31.33
CA VAL A 179 -9.10 3.04 30.74
C VAL A 179 -10.54 2.57 30.98
N HIS A 180 -11.16 3.00 32.07
CA HIS A 180 -12.57 2.67 32.36
C HIS A 180 -13.55 3.69 31.78
N ASN A 181 -13.13 4.93 31.54
CA ASN A 181 -14.00 6.04 31.14
C ASN A 181 -13.87 6.47 29.65
N THR A 182 -12.95 5.90 28.88
CA THR A 182 -12.69 6.29 27.48
C THR A 182 -12.16 5.11 26.67
N PRO A 183 -12.56 4.90 25.40
CA PRO A 183 -11.94 3.91 24.52
C PRO A 183 -10.43 4.17 24.41
N THR A 184 -9.62 3.13 24.63
CA THR A 184 -8.16 3.20 24.54
C THR A 184 -7.61 1.87 24.05
N ILE A 185 -6.42 1.87 23.45
CA ILE A 185 -5.76 0.62 23.02
C ILE A 185 -5.47 -0.36 24.18
N MET A 186 -5.61 0.07 25.45
CA MET A 186 -5.45 -0.84 26.59
C MET A 186 -6.64 -1.79 26.77
N ILE A 187 -7.88 -1.40 26.42
CA ILE A 187 -9.03 -2.32 26.54
C ILE A 187 -9.05 -3.40 25.45
N TYR A 188 -8.16 -3.30 24.45
CA TYR A 188 -7.90 -4.35 23.47
C TYR A 188 -7.30 -5.63 24.08
N SER A 189 -6.73 -5.55 25.29
CA SER A 189 -6.04 -6.65 25.99
C SER A 189 -6.45 -6.77 27.47
N LEU A 190 -7.74 -6.59 27.79
CA LEU A 190 -8.28 -6.68 29.16
C LEU A 190 -7.94 -7.99 29.87
N GLU A 191 -7.81 -9.10 29.14
CA GLU A 191 -7.48 -10.42 29.67
C GLU A 191 -6.08 -10.52 30.31
N GLY A 192 -5.20 -9.55 30.00
CA GLY A 192 -3.92 -9.38 30.67
C GLY A 192 -3.94 -8.43 31.88
N MET A 193 -5.06 -7.78 32.17
CA MET A 193 -5.18 -6.73 33.19
C MET A 193 -5.72 -7.24 34.54
N LYS A 194 -5.75 -6.35 35.54
CA LYS A 194 -6.22 -6.57 36.91
C LYS A 194 -7.02 -5.35 37.38
N ASP A 195 -7.85 -5.52 38.41
CA ASP A 195 -8.65 -4.47 39.06
C ASP A 195 -9.60 -3.72 38.08
N LEU A 196 -10.45 -4.48 37.38
CA LEU A 196 -11.33 -3.97 36.32
C LEU A 196 -12.75 -3.66 36.81
N GLU A 197 -13.27 -2.47 36.48
CA GLU A 197 -14.64 -2.02 36.76
C GLU A 197 -15.56 -2.30 35.55
N TRP A 198 -16.14 -3.49 35.48
CA TRP A 198 -16.94 -3.95 34.33
C TRP A 198 -18.14 -3.04 33.99
N ASP A 199 -18.82 -2.48 35.00
CA ASP A 199 -19.93 -1.53 34.82
C ASP A 199 -19.53 -0.25 34.07
N LYS A 200 -18.23 0.06 33.99
CA LYS A 200 -17.68 1.14 33.19
C LYS A 200 -17.22 0.63 31.83
N LEU A 201 -16.46 -0.47 31.80
CA LEU A 201 -15.89 -1.05 30.56
C LEU A 201 -16.97 -1.47 29.54
N LEU A 202 -18.10 -2.01 29.98
CA LEU A 202 -19.21 -2.36 29.09
C LEU A 202 -19.86 -1.14 28.40
N LYS A 203 -19.63 0.08 28.90
CA LYS A 203 -20.06 1.33 28.24
C LYS A 203 -19.10 1.76 27.12
N LEU A 204 -17.94 1.12 27.02
CA LEU A 204 -16.92 1.32 25.96
C LEU A 204 -16.97 0.21 24.88
N GLN A 205 -17.91 -0.72 25.00
CA GLN A 205 -18.16 -1.79 24.04
C GLN A 205 -18.52 -1.19 22.66
N SER A 206 -17.95 -1.76 21.61
CA SER A 206 -18.22 -1.38 20.22
C SER A 206 -19.63 -1.82 19.80
N GLU A 207 -20.24 -1.17 18.80
CA GLU A 207 -21.66 -1.41 18.44
C GLU A 207 -21.98 -2.86 18.08
N ASN A 208 -21.01 -3.59 17.50
CA ASN A 208 -21.12 -5.01 17.16
C ASN A 208 -21.06 -5.96 18.37
N GLY A 209 -20.92 -5.46 19.60
CA GLY A 209 -20.83 -6.25 20.84
C GLY A 209 -19.41 -6.62 21.28
N SER A 210 -18.40 -6.30 20.48
CA SER A 210 -17.00 -6.57 20.83
C SER A 210 -16.42 -5.54 21.80
N ILE A 211 -15.36 -5.92 22.52
CA ILE A 211 -14.45 -4.98 23.17
C ILE A 211 -13.35 -4.63 22.17
N VAL A 212 -13.53 -3.53 21.43
CA VAL A 212 -12.58 -3.02 20.41
C VAL A 212 -12.12 -4.14 19.48
N TYR A 213 -13.08 -4.87 18.91
CA TYR A 213 -12.87 -5.88 17.87
C TYR A 213 -11.99 -7.07 18.29
N SER A 214 -11.67 -7.20 19.58
CA SER A 214 -10.71 -8.16 20.15
C SER A 214 -11.44 -9.41 20.68
N PRO A 215 -11.28 -10.60 20.06
CA PRO A 215 -12.01 -11.79 20.52
C PRO A 215 -11.54 -12.27 21.89
N SER A 216 -10.23 -12.27 22.19
CA SER A 216 -9.72 -12.58 23.55
C SER A 216 -10.30 -11.67 24.63
N ALA A 217 -10.29 -10.35 24.44
CA ALA A 217 -10.83 -9.40 25.42
C ALA A 217 -12.37 -9.49 25.53
N THR A 218 -13.07 -9.79 24.43
CA THR A 218 -14.53 -9.99 24.43
C THR A 218 -14.93 -11.31 25.10
N ALA A 219 -14.16 -12.38 24.89
CA ALA A 219 -14.33 -13.67 25.58
C ALA A 219 -14.07 -13.54 27.09
N PHE A 220 -13.01 -12.83 27.47
CA PHE A 220 -12.73 -12.52 28.87
C PHE A 220 -13.83 -11.65 29.51
N ALA A 221 -14.29 -10.61 28.82
CA ALA A 221 -15.43 -9.80 29.28
C ALA A 221 -16.68 -10.68 29.47
N PHE A 222 -17.05 -11.51 28.49
CA PHE A 222 -18.19 -12.42 28.61
C PHE A 222 -18.04 -13.38 29.80
N MET A 223 -16.85 -13.94 30.05
CA MET A 223 -16.63 -14.79 31.23
C MET A 223 -16.83 -14.06 32.56
N GLN A 224 -16.57 -12.75 32.64
CA GLN A 224 -16.74 -11.97 33.87
C GLN A 224 -18.15 -11.36 34.02
N THR A 225 -18.85 -11.04 32.93
CA THR A 225 -20.11 -10.27 32.96
C THR A 225 -21.34 -11.02 32.47
N LYS A 226 -21.13 -12.10 31.72
CA LYS A 226 -22.16 -12.82 30.94
C LYS A 226 -22.95 -11.92 29.97
N ASP A 227 -22.36 -10.82 29.48
CA ASP A 227 -23.03 -9.89 28.56
C ASP A 227 -23.45 -10.52 27.21
N GLN A 228 -24.72 -10.35 26.85
CA GLN A 228 -25.31 -11.01 25.68
C GLN A 228 -24.82 -10.44 24.33
N LYS A 229 -24.31 -9.19 24.29
CA LYS A 229 -23.73 -8.65 23.05
C LYS A 229 -22.33 -9.25 22.82
N CYS A 230 -21.51 -9.37 23.87
CA CYS A 230 -20.27 -10.15 23.82
C CYS A 230 -20.52 -11.58 23.33
N ARG A 231 -21.57 -12.26 23.86
CA ARG A 231 -21.97 -13.60 23.39
C ARG A 231 -22.30 -13.61 21.90
N THR A 232 -23.17 -12.71 21.45
CA THR A 232 -23.60 -12.60 20.04
C THR A 232 -22.42 -12.36 19.09
N TYR A 233 -21.49 -11.46 19.45
CA TYR A 233 -20.27 -11.23 18.67
C TYR A 233 -19.44 -12.50 18.51
N LEU A 234 -19.23 -13.23 19.60
CA LEU A 234 -18.40 -14.43 19.62
C LEU A 234 -19.05 -15.60 18.85
N THR A 235 -20.37 -15.81 18.98
CA THR A 235 -21.10 -16.82 18.19
C THR A 235 -20.95 -16.57 16.69
N ASN A 236 -21.25 -15.35 16.24
CA ASN A 236 -21.14 -15.00 14.81
C ASN A 236 -19.72 -15.20 14.28
N LEU A 237 -18.70 -14.90 15.10
CA LEU A 237 -17.29 -15.06 14.73
C LEU A 237 -16.85 -16.52 14.67
N VAL A 238 -17.28 -17.35 15.62
CA VAL A 238 -17.01 -18.79 15.66
C VAL A 238 -17.67 -19.53 14.50
N ASP A 239 -18.85 -19.09 14.06
CA ASP A 239 -19.53 -19.66 12.90
C ASP A 239 -18.81 -19.30 11.57
N GLU A 240 -18.46 -18.03 11.37
CA GLU A 240 -17.73 -17.54 10.18
C GLU A 240 -16.37 -18.25 10.02
N PHE A 241 -15.60 -18.31 11.11
CA PHE A 241 -14.25 -18.88 11.14
C PHE A 241 -14.21 -20.38 11.52
N LYS A 242 -15.38 -21.02 11.64
CA LYS A 242 -15.56 -22.48 11.81
C LYS A 242 -14.77 -23.05 12.99
N GLY A 243 -15.03 -22.49 14.17
CA GLY A 243 -14.37 -22.84 15.43
C GLY A 243 -13.19 -21.93 15.76
N GLY A 244 -12.32 -21.64 14.79
CA GLY A 244 -11.25 -20.65 14.97
C GLY A 244 -11.82 -19.25 15.16
N VAL A 245 -11.01 -18.31 15.62
CA VAL A 245 -11.27 -16.86 15.53
C VAL A 245 -9.97 -16.10 15.25
N PRO A 246 -9.96 -14.97 14.51
CA PRO A 246 -8.78 -14.12 14.33
C PRO A 246 -8.42 -13.36 15.62
N HIS A 247 -7.34 -12.57 15.60
CA HIS A 247 -7.00 -11.72 16.75
C HIS A 247 -7.78 -10.40 16.78
N VAL A 248 -8.39 -10.00 15.65
CA VAL A 248 -9.20 -8.79 15.47
C VAL A 248 -10.28 -9.05 14.41
N TYR A 249 -11.53 -8.58 14.62
CA TYR A 249 -12.59 -8.64 13.61
C TYR A 249 -13.75 -7.65 13.86
N PRO A 250 -14.31 -6.99 12.83
CA PRO A 250 -13.93 -7.06 11.41
C PRO A 250 -12.64 -6.28 11.08
N VAL A 251 -12.21 -6.34 9.82
CA VAL A 251 -10.99 -5.67 9.30
C VAL A 251 -11.20 -5.06 7.91
N GLU A 252 -12.44 -4.73 7.57
CA GLU A 252 -12.89 -4.58 6.20
C GLU A 252 -12.48 -3.27 5.53
N ILE A 253 -12.22 -2.22 6.32
CA ILE A 253 -11.78 -0.90 5.83
C ILE A 253 -10.28 -0.95 5.55
N PHE A 254 -9.51 -1.54 6.47
CA PHE A 254 -8.09 -1.84 6.33
C PHE A 254 -7.80 -2.71 5.11
N GLU A 255 -8.52 -3.83 4.96
CA GLU A 255 -8.42 -4.70 3.79
C GLU A 255 -8.60 -3.93 2.48
N LYS A 256 -9.68 -3.16 2.36
CA LYS A 256 -10.00 -2.42 1.12
C LYS A 256 -9.02 -1.30 0.84
N SER A 257 -8.58 -0.57 1.87
CA SER A 257 -7.60 0.52 1.75
C SER A 257 -6.24 0.02 1.29
N TRP A 258 -5.75 -1.09 1.85
CA TRP A 258 -4.48 -1.70 1.43
C TRP A 258 -4.59 -2.42 0.08
N MET A 259 -5.72 -3.08 -0.25
CA MET A 259 -5.94 -3.66 -1.59
C MET A 259 -5.76 -2.61 -2.70
N VAL A 260 -6.35 -1.43 -2.54
CA VAL A 260 -6.21 -0.33 -3.50
C VAL A 260 -4.74 0.12 -3.60
N ASP A 261 -4.04 0.32 -2.48
CA ASP A 261 -2.61 0.67 -2.48
C ASP A 261 -1.74 -0.36 -3.20
N ARG A 262 -1.89 -1.65 -2.89
CA ARG A 262 -1.07 -2.71 -3.50
C ARG A 262 -1.27 -2.76 -5.01
N LEU A 263 -2.52 -2.71 -5.49
CA LEU A 263 -2.80 -2.74 -6.93
C LEU A 263 -2.36 -1.45 -7.66
N GLN A 264 -2.43 -0.29 -7.00
CA GLN A 264 -1.89 0.97 -7.52
C GLN A 264 -0.36 0.91 -7.65
N ARG A 265 0.35 0.59 -6.56
CA ARG A 265 1.82 0.56 -6.53
C ARG A 265 2.42 -0.53 -7.41
N LEU A 266 1.76 -1.68 -7.55
CA LEU A 266 2.14 -2.73 -8.51
C LEU A 266 1.84 -2.36 -9.98
N GLY A 267 1.22 -1.20 -10.24
CA GLY A 267 0.97 -0.69 -11.59
C GLY A 267 -0.15 -1.38 -12.36
N ILE A 268 -0.97 -2.21 -11.69
CA ILE A 268 -2.03 -3.04 -12.30
C ILE A 268 -3.46 -2.55 -12.02
N ALA A 269 -3.65 -1.50 -11.20
CA ALA A 269 -4.95 -0.92 -10.86
C ALA A 269 -5.86 -0.59 -12.06
N ARG A 270 -5.29 -0.30 -13.24
CA ARG A 270 -6.06 -0.01 -14.47
C ARG A 270 -7.01 -1.14 -14.90
N TYR A 271 -6.73 -2.39 -14.52
CA TYR A 271 -7.62 -3.53 -14.78
C TYR A 271 -8.82 -3.63 -13.83
N PHE A 272 -8.82 -2.85 -12.74
CA PHE A 272 -9.73 -2.99 -11.59
C PHE A 272 -10.44 -1.68 -11.22
N GLN A 273 -10.55 -0.71 -12.15
CA GLN A 273 -11.06 0.63 -11.85
C GLN A 273 -12.47 0.65 -11.22
N ALA A 274 -13.36 -0.24 -11.67
CA ALA A 274 -14.71 -0.33 -11.11
C ALA A 274 -14.68 -0.88 -9.66
N GLU A 275 -13.97 -1.98 -9.44
CA GLU A 275 -13.87 -2.65 -8.14
C GLU A 275 -13.10 -1.79 -7.11
N ILE A 276 -12.08 -1.04 -7.58
CA ILE A 276 -11.37 -0.03 -6.78
C ILE A 276 -12.31 1.12 -6.41
N LYS A 277 -13.18 1.58 -7.33
CA LYS A 277 -14.18 2.61 -7.02
C LYS A 277 -15.18 2.13 -5.97
N GLU A 278 -15.67 0.89 -6.07
CA GLU A 278 -16.57 0.31 -5.07
C GLU A 278 -15.92 0.24 -3.67
N CYS A 279 -14.62 -0.05 -3.60
CA CYS A 279 -13.85 0.01 -2.35
C CYS A 279 -13.73 1.44 -1.80
N ILE A 280 -13.44 2.43 -2.66
CA ILE A 280 -13.36 3.86 -2.28
C ILE A 280 -14.72 4.39 -1.81
N ASP A 281 -15.80 4.06 -2.53
CA ASP A 281 -17.18 4.41 -2.16
C ASP A 281 -17.60 3.78 -0.82
N TYR A 282 -17.06 2.60 -0.48
CA TYR A 282 -17.25 1.97 0.83
C TYR A 282 -16.47 2.70 1.92
N ILE A 283 -15.17 2.97 1.72
CA ILE A 283 -14.33 3.69 2.69
C ILE A 283 -14.91 5.08 2.98
N TYR A 284 -15.30 5.81 1.93
CA TYR A 284 -15.89 7.16 2.06
C TYR A 284 -17.21 7.16 2.85
N ARG A 285 -18.01 6.09 2.78
CA ARG A 285 -19.27 5.97 3.54
C ARG A 285 -19.07 5.96 5.05
N TYR A 286 -17.91 5.50 5.51
CA TYR A 286 -17.56 5.41 6.94
C TYR A 286 -16.48 6.43 7.34
N TRP A 287 -16.12 7.35 6.45
CA TRP A 287 -15.22 8.46 6.74
C TRP A 287 -16.00 9.60 7.43
N ASP A 288 -15.71 9.89 8.71
CA ASP A 288 -16.47 10.85 9.52
C ASP A 288 -16.08 12.33 9.29
N GLY A 289 -15.04 12.58 8.47
CA GLY A 289 -14.46 13.89 8.23
C GLY A 289 -13.17 14.17 9.01
N GLN A 290 -12.83 13.35 10.01
CA GLN A 290 -11.69 13.52 10.91
C GLN A 290 -10.78 12.28 10.98
N ALA A 291 -11.35 11.09 11.14
CA ALA A 291 -10.59 9.85 11.32
C ALA A 291 -11.37 8.61 10.87
N ILE A 292 -10.67 7.48 10.77
CA ILE A 292 -11.27 6.14 10.59
C ILE A 292 -10.43 5.11 11.34
N GLY A 293 -10.81 3.84 11.27
CA GLY A 293 -9.99 2.74 11.75
C GLY A 293 -10.26 1.48 10.95
N ILE A 294 -9.66 0.38 11.41
CA ILE A 294 -9.70 -0.95 10.79
C ILE A 294 -11.08 -1.45 10.29
N THR A 295 -12.19 -0.97 10.89
CA THR A 295 -13.57 -1.43 10.62
C THR A 295 -14.62 -0.32 10.76
N ARG A 296 -15.79 -0.46 10.11
CA ARG A 296 -16.94 0.47 10.20
C ARG A 296 -17.47 0.69 11.61
N TYR A 297 -17.23 -0.24 12.52
CA TYR A 297 -17.68 -0.16 13.92
C TYR A 297 -16.74 0.66 14.82
N CYS A 298 -15.79 1.38 14.23
CA CYS A 298 -14.70 2.10 14.88
C CYS A 298 -15.15 3.07 16.00
N ASN A 299 -14.77 2.76 17.25
CA ASN A 299 -14.86 3.66 18.41
C ASN A 299 -13.49 4.05 18.98
N LEU A 300 -12.41 3.59 18.32
CA LEU A 300 -11.03 3.92 18.61
C LEU A 300 -10.30 4.05 17.26
N PRO A 301 -10.37 5.22 16.59
CA PRO A 301 -9.68 5.41 15.33
C PRO A 301 -8.18 5.25 15.52
N ASP A 302 -7.59 4.43 14.68
CA ASP A 302 -6.15 4.34 14.53
C ASP A 302 -5.70 5.25 13.39
N ILE A 303 -4.39 5.39 13.34
CA ILE A 303 -3.74 6.50 12.68
C ILE A 303 -3.03 6.02 11.39
N ASP A 304 -3.02 4.69 11.13
CA ASP A 304 -2.63 4.10 9.84
C ASP A 304 -3.82 3.99 8.89
N ASP A 305 -4.94 3.44 9.34
CA ASP A 305 -6.15 3.40 8.52
C ASP A 305 -6.70 4.80 8.24
N THR A 306 -6.55 5.74 9.18
CA THR A 306 -6.79 7.16 8.92
C THR A 306 -5.89 7.71 7.81
N CYS A 307 -4.59 7.38 7.79
CA CYS A 307 -3.66 7.90 6.79
C CYS A 307 -3.77 7.21 5.42
N MET A 308 -4.05 5.92 5.42
CA MET A 308 -4.28 5.10 4.24
C MET A 308 -5.63 5.44 3.60
N GLY A 309 -6.69 5.49 4.41
CA GLY A 309 -7.99 6.01 4.03
C GLY A 309 -7.86 7.40 3.43
N PHE A 310 -7.20 8.34 4.13
CA PHE A 310 -6.91 9.68 3.60
C PHE A 310 -6.29 9.63 2.21
N ARG A 311 -5.13 8.99 2.05
CA ARG A 311 -4.37 9.04 0.80
C ARG A 311 -5.14 8.37 -0.35
N VAL A 312 -5.81 7.25 -0.10
CA VAL A 312 -6.67 6.58 -1.10
C VAL A 312 -7.86 7.47 -1.46
N LEU A 313 -8.49 8.13 -0.49
CA LEU A 313 -9.55 9.11 -0.71
C LEU A 313 -9.06 10.32 -1.54
N ARG A 314 -8.01 11.05 -1.11
CA ARG A 314 -7.55 12.26 -1.82
C ARG A 314 -6.95 11.99 -3.19
N THR A 315 -6.24 10.89 -3.39
CA THR A 315 -5.76 10.51 -4.74
C THR A 315 -6.88 10.12 -5.72
N ASN A 316 -8.12 9.93 -5.23
CA ASN A 316 -9.32 9.68 -6.03
C ASN A 316 -10.41 10.76 -5.85
N GLY A 317 -10.08 11.97 -5.38
CA GLY A 317 -10.98 13.15 -5.40
C GLY A 317 -11.61 13.59 -4.06
N TYR A 318 -11.22 13.01 -2.93
CA TYR A 318 -11.80 13.28 -1.59
C TYR A 318 -10.78 13.97 -0.63
N GLN A 319 -11.05 14.15 0.67
CA GLN A 319 -10.27 15.04 1.58
C GLN A 319 -10.12 14.49 3.02
N SER A 320 -8.91 14.51 3.64
CA SER A 320 -8.61 13.93 5.00
C SER A 320 -7.14 14.21 5.51
N SER A 321 -6.65 13.51 6.56
CA SER A 321 -5.44 13.70 7.42
C SER A 321 -5.43 12.62 8.56
N GLU A 322 -4.42 11.95 9.16
CA GLU A 322 -2.93 11.69 9.14
C GLU A 322 -2.69 10.26 9.83
N ALA A 323 -1.62 9.66 10.42
CA ALA A 323 -0.18 9.82 10.82
C ALA A 323 0.41 8.51 11.53
N ILE A 324 1.74 8.35 11.80
CA ILE A 324 2.42 7.38 12.77
C ILE A 324 3.14 6.07 12.28
N SER A 325 2.52 4.89 12.10
CA SER A 325 3.20 3.72 11.48
C SER A 325 3.41 3.94 9.98
N ALA A 326 2.31 4.09 9.24
CA ALA A 326 1.67 5.38 8.97
C ALA A 326 2.47 6.71 9.02
N MET A 327 3.73 6.81 9.45
CA MET A 327 4.62 7.95 9.16
C MET A 327 5.12 7.83 7.72
N PHE A 328 5.34 6.61 7.24
CA PHE A 328 5.56 6.35 5.82
C PHE A 328 4.32 6.74 5.01
N ASN A 329 3.12 6.34 5.45
CA ASN A 329 1.89 6.83 4.82
C ASN A 329 1.67 8.33 5.07
N LEU A 330 2.08 8.91 6.21
CA LEU A 330 1.99 10.35 6.49
C LEU A 330 2.82 11.13 5.50
N TYR A 331 4.04 10.69 5.25
CA TYR A 331 4.93 11.30 4.29
C TYR A 331 4.35 11.21 2.88
N ARG A 332 3.82 10.04 2.47
CA ARG A 332 3.12 9.86 1.19
C ARG A 332 1.82 10.68 1.08
N ALA A 333 1.12 10.93 2.18
CA ALA A 333 -0.18 11.60 2.21
C ALA A 333 -0.05 13.13 2.31
N SER A 334 0.82 13.62 3.18
CA SER A 334 1.19 15.03 3.31
C SER A 334 1.90 15.59 2.08
N GLN A 335 2.54 14.74 1.25
CA GLN A 335 2.99 15.14 -0.09
C GLN A 335 1.84 15.51 -1.05
N VAL A 336 0.59 15.18 -0.74
CA VAL A 336 -0.61 15.59 -1.48
C VAL A 336 -1.28 16.81 -0.82
N LEU A 337 -0.51 17.70 -0.17
CA LEU A 337 -1.03 18.94 0.41
C LEU A 337 -1.49 19.96 -0.65
N PHE A 338 -2.46 20.78 -0.27
CA PHE A 338 -2.89 21.97 -0.98
C PHE A 338 -2.28 23.25 -0.35
N PRO A 339 -2.21 24.37 -1.10
CA PRO A 339 -1.67 25.63 -0.58
C PRO A 339 -2.39 26.08 0.70
N GLY A 340 -1.63 26.29 1.76
CA GLY A 340 -2.13 26.76 3.06
C GLY A 340 -2.49 25.65 4.08
N GLU A 341 -2.42 24.37 3.71
CA GLU A 341 -2.63 23.24 4.64
C GLU A 341 -1.44 23.04 5.60
N LYS A 342 -1.24 23.99 6.52
CA LYS A 342 -0.08 24.04 7.42
C LYS A 342 0.13 22.74 8.21
N ILE A 343 -0.94 22.06 8.62
CA ILE A 343 -0.82 20.80 9.38
C ILE A 343 -0.07 19.73 8.56
N LEU A 344 -0.41 19.56 7.28
CA LEU A 344 0.29 18.65 6.37
C LEU A 344 1.72 19.10 6.07
N ASP A 345 2.00 20.41 6.00
CA ASP A 345 3.37 20.91 5.83
C ASP A 345 4.26 20.63 7.07
N ASP A 346 3.73 20.83 8.29
CA ASP A 346 4.45 20.46 9.52
C ASP A 346 4.56 18.93 9.68
N ALA A 347 3.55 18.17 9.27
CA ALA A 347 3.56 16.70 9.25
C ALA A 347 4.53 16.11 8.21
N LYS A 348 4.64 16.71 7.02
CA LYS A 348 5.63 16.38 5.98
C LYS A 348 7.06 16.51 6.53
N LYS A 349 7.34 17.61 7.25
CA LYS A 349 8.65 17.83 7.91
C LYS A 349 8.89 16.82 9.03
N PHE A 350 7.89 16.59 9.89
CA PHE A 350 8.01 15.65 11.02
C PHE A 350 8.28 14.21 10.55
N SER A 351 7.44 13.70 9.64
CA SER A 351 7.57 12.35 9.07
C SER A 351 8.87 12.18 8.29
N PHE A 352 9.25 13.13 7.44
CA PHE A 352 10.52 13.09 6.70
C PHE A 352 11.73 13.00 7.63
N ASN A 353 11.79 13.84 8.67
CA ASN A 353 12.89 13.84 9.63
C ASN A 353 12.96 12.52 10.40
N PHE A 354 11.83 12.02 10.91
CA PHE A 354 11.74 10.75 11.64
C PHE A 354 12.19 9.55 10.78
N LEU A 355 11.69 9.45 9.55
CA LEU A 355 12.06 8.38 8.61
C LEU A 355 13.52 8.49 8.18
N THR A 356 14.06 9.70 8.04
CA THR A 356 15.48 9.93 7.72
C THR A 356 16.41 9.56 8.88
N GLU A 357 16.04 9.87 10.12
CA GLU A 357 16.76 9.43 11.32
C GLU A 357 16.78 7.90 11.41
N LYS A 358 15.61 7.26 11.26
CA LYS A 358 15.48 5.80 11.25
C LYS A 358 16.30 5.15 10.12
N ARG A 359 16.33 5.76 8.92
CA ARG A 359 17.19 5.31 7.81
C ARG A 359 18.66 5.39 8.17
N ASN A 360 19.12 6.52 8.70
CA ASN A 360 20.53 6.74 9.01
C ASN A 360 21.06 5.81 10.12
N ASN A 361 20.18 5.41 11.06
CA ASN A 361 20.52 4.48 12.14
C ASN A 361 20.41 2.99 11.73
N ASN A 362 19.91 2.68 10.52
CA ASN A 362 19.49 1.34 10.08
C ASN A 362 18.35 0.73 10.93
N GLU A 363 17.47 1.59 11.47
CA GLU A 363 16.32 1.23 12.31
C GLU A 363 15.00 1.20 11.51
N LEU A 364 15.05 0.89 10.20
CA LEU A 364 13.87 0.75 9.34
C LEU A 364 13.22 -0.63 9.51
N LEU A 365 12.72 -0.87 10.72
CA LEU A 365 11.90 -2.00 11.12
C LEU A 365 10.53 -1.49 11.56
N ASP A 366 9.48 -2.31 11.36
CA ASP A 366 8.13 -2.00 11.82
C ASP A 366 7.62 -3.04 12.82
N LYS A 367 6.81 -2.58 13.77
CA LYS A 367 6.30 -3.40 14.89
C LYS A 367 4.99 -4.12 14.55
N TRP A 368 4.28 -3.68 13.52
CA TRP A 368 2.98 -4.13 13.07
C TRP A 368 3.05 -5.02 11.83
N ILE A 369 4.18 -5.01 11.11
CA ILE A 369 4.38 -5.82 9.90
C ILE A 369 5.85 -6.24 9.70
N ILE A 370 6.07 -7.50 9.33
CA ILE A 370 7.32 -8.04 8.79
C ILE A 370 7.13 -8.12 7.27
N THR A 371 7.71 -7.16 6.53
CA THR A 371 7.72 -7.19 5.06
C THR A 371 9.04 -7.72 4.50
N LYS A 372 9.04 -8.02 3.20
CA LYS A 372 10.24 -8.39 2.44
C LYS A 372 11.31 -7.28 2.38
N ASP A 373 10.93 -6.00 2.19
CA ASP A 373 11.89 -4.88 2.04
C ASP A 373 11.32 -3.51 2.46
N LEU A 374 10.95 -3.36 3.74
CA LEU A 374 10.61 -2.05 4.30
C LEU A 374 11.73 -0.99 4.13
N PRO A 375 13.03 -1.30 4.28
CA PRO A 375 14.10 -0.32 4.08
C PRO A 375 14.11 0.25 2.66
N GLY A 376 13.89 -0.58 1.64
CA GLY A 376 13.74 -0.17 0.26
C GLY A 376 12.47 0.64 0.00
N GLU A 377 11.32 0.25 0.58
CA GLU A 377 10.08 1.03 0.46
C GLU A 377 10.23 2.46 1.00
N VAL A 378 10.77 2.59 2.22
CA VAL A 378 10.98 3.90 2.87
C VAL A 378 12.09 4.69 2.17
N GLY A 379 13.20 4.05 1.82
CA GLY A 379 14.29 4.68 1.08
C GLY A 379 13.82 5.26 -0.25
N TYR A 380 13.08 4.48 -1.05
CA TYR A 380 12.53 4.95 -2.32
C TYR A 380 11.64 6.19 -2.14
N ALA A 381 10.76 6.24 -1.14
CA ALA A 381 9.91 7.41 -0.95
C ALA A 381 10.69 8.64 -0.49
N LEU A 382 11.69 8.49 0.40
CA LEU A 382 12.54 9.58 0.87
C LEU A 382 13.39 10.19 -0.27
N ASP A 383 13.86 9.35 -1.19
CA ASP A 383 14.70 9.78 -2.32
C ASP A 383 13.86 10.16 -3.55
N VAL A 384 12.59 9.71 -3.63
CA VAL A 384 11.63 9.99 -4.70
C VAL A 384 10.31 10.57 -4.17
N PRO A 385 10.23 11.90 -3.96
CA PRO A 385 9.00 12.55 -3.49
C PRO A 385 7.88 12.44 -4.53
N TRP A 386 6.62 12.46 -4.10
CA TRP A 386 5.46 12.22 -4.97
C TRP A 386 5.37 13.11 -6.21
N TYR A 387 5.88 14.36 -6.17
CA TYR A 387 5.95 15.24 -7.34
C TYR A 387 6.96 14.75 -8.41
N ALA A 388 8.01 14.02 -8.03
CA ALA A 388 8.95 13.39 -8.95
C ALA A 388 8.58 11.92 -9.28
N ASN A 389 7.72 11.29 -8.48
CA ASN A 389 7.45 9.86 -8.56
C ASN A 389 6.62 9.48 -9.81
N LEU A 390 7.24 8.81 -10.80
CA LEU A 390 6.61 8.42 -12.07
C LEU A 390 6.02 6.99 -11.99
N PRO A 391 4.81 6.73 -12.56
CA PRO A 391 4.10 5.45 -12.43
C PRO A 391 4.89 4.16 -12.70
N ARG A 392 5.71 4.11 -13.77
CA ARG A 392 6.55 2.91 -14.03
C ARG A 392 7.81 2.84 -13.19
N LEU A 393 8.23 3.94 -12.57
CA LEU A 393 9.36 3.97 -11.65
C LEU A 393 8.94 3.39 -10.30
N GLU A 394 7.83 3.87 -9.71
CA GLU A 394 7.27 3.31 -8.47
C GLU A 394 7.01 1.81 -8.61
N ALA A 395 6.32 1.41 -9.69
CA ALA A 395 6.02 0.00 -9.93
C ALA A 395 7.29 -0.85 -10.14
N ARG A 396 8.37 -0.30 -10.72
CA ARG A 396 9.61 -1.06 -10.96
C ARG A 396 10.31 -1.42 -9.65
N TYR A 397 10.39 -0.49 -8.71
CA TYR A 397 10.98 -0.75 -7.39
C TYR A 397 10.01 -1.54 -6.51
N TYR A 398 8.70 -1.25 -6.56
CA TYR A 398 7.74 -1.94 -5.71
C TYR A 398 7.55 -3.43 -6.06
N LEU A 399 7.75 -3.81 -7.33
CA LEU A 399 7.82 -5.21 -7.75
C LEU A 399 8.97 -6.00 -7.10
N GLU A 400 10.05 -5.33 -6.69
CA GLU A 400 11.13 -5.94 -5.91
C GLU A 400 10.82 -5.96 -4.42
N GLN A 401 10.07 -4.97 -3.91
CA GLN A 401 9.83 -4.77 -2.48
C GLN A 401 8.66 -5.57 -1.92
N TYR A 402 7.58 -5.77 -2.69
CA TYR A 402 6.39 -6.49 -2.24
C TYR A 402 6.68 -7.97 -1.96
N GLY A 403 6.32 -8.45 -0.77
CA GLY A 403 6.51 -9.85 -0.35
C GLY A 403 5.41 -10.80 -0.80
N GLY A 404 4.34 -10.31 -1.42
CA GLY A 404 3.22 -11.16 -1.83
C GLY A 404 2.59 -11.84 -0.61
N LYS A 405 2.44 -13.16 -0.64
CA LYS A 405 1.92 -13.97 0.46
C LYS A 405 2.84 -14.00 1.68
N ASP A 406 4.13 -13.74 1.49
CA ASP A 406 5.17 -14.05 2.48
C ASP A 406 5.31 -12.95 3.55
N ASP A 407 4.79 -11.74 3.29
CA ASP A 407 4.60 -10.68 4.29
C ASP A 407 3.73 -11.17 5.48
N ILE A 408 4.08 -10.79 6.71
CA ILE A 408 3.37 -11.14 7.95
C ILE A 408 2.97 -9.90 8.70
N TRP A 409 1.77 -9.87 9.25
CA TRP A 409 1.30 -8.82 10.13
C TRP A 409 1.39 -9.26 11.61
N ILE A 410 1.64 -8.32 12.52
CA ILE A 410 1.89 -8.56 13.95
C ILE A 410 0.73 -7.97 14.78
N GLY A 411 -0.16 -8.83 15.26
CA GLY A 411 -1.20 -8.52 16.24
C GLY A 411 -0.81 -8.98 17.63
N LYS A 412 -1.79 -9.46 18.44
CA LYS A 412 -1.53 -10.27 19.65
C LYS A 412 -0.78 -11.57 19.31
N THR A 413 -0.93 -12.01 18.06
CA THR A 413 -0.29 -13.14 17.38
C THR A 413 0.17 -12.68 15.99
N LEU A 414 1.01 -13.46 15.32
CA LEU A 414 1.28 -13.25 13.89
C LEU A 414 0.05 -13.63 13.05
N TYR A 415 -0.22 -12.89 11.99
CA TYR A 415 -1.36 -13.12 11.12
C TYR A 415 -1.09 -12.81 9.63
N ARG A 416 -1.96 -13.33 8.78
CA ARG A 416 -1.95 -13.16 7.31
C ARG A 416 -3.23 -12.45 6.87
N MET A 417 -3.09 -11.60 5.86
CA MET A 417 -4.20 -10.91 5.18
C MET A 417 -4.23 -11.34 3.71
N GLY A 418 -4.94 -12.43 3.39
CA GLY A 418 -4.84 -13.10 2.08
C GLY A 418 -5.24 -12.23 0.88
N ASN A 419 -6.05 -11.19 1.12
CA ASN A 419 -6.47 -10.23 0.11
C ASN A 419 -5.52 -9.04 -0.05
N ILE A 420 -4.58 -8.81 0.88
CA ILE A 420 -3.55 -7.75 0.79
C ILE A 420 -2.19 -8.35 0.37
N SER A 421 -1.83 -9.46 0.99
CA SER A 421 -0.56 -10.17 0.89
C SER A 421 -0.74 -11.39 -0.02
N ASN A 422 -0.57 -11.23 -1.34
CA ASN A 422 -1.06 -12.18 -2.33
C ASN A 422 -0.14 -12.33 -3.57
N ASN A 423 0.32 -13.56 -3.82
CA ASN A 423 1.18 -13.86 -4.98
C ASN A 423 0.48 -13.69 -6.34
N GLN A 424 -0.86 -13.74 -6.41
CA GLN A 424 -1.56 -13.48 -7.68
C GLN A 424 -1.36 -12.04 -8.15
N TYR A 425 -1.27 -11.08 -7.22
CA TYR A 425 -1.00 -9.69 -7.56
C TYR A 425 0.44 -9.51 -8.06
N LEU A 426 1.41 -10.10 -7.35
CA LEU A 426 2.82 -10.02 -7.73
C LEU A 426 3.08 -10.66 -9.10
N GLU A 427 2.61 -11.89 -9.32
CA GLU A 427 2.86 -12.60 -10.58
C GLU A 427 2.09 -11.98 -11.77
N MET A 428 0.87 -11.44 -11.55
CA MET A 428 0.20 -10.62 -12.57
C MET A 428 0.99 -9.35 -12.88
N ALA A 429 1.49 -8.64 -11.85
CA ALA A 429 2.19 -7.37 -12.02
C ALA A 429 3.55 -7.55 -12.71
N LYS A 430 4.31 -8.60 -12.39
CA LYS A 430 5.52 -9.00 -13.13
C LYS A 430 5.22 -9.27 -14.61
N LEU A 431 4.15 -10.03 -14.88
CA LEU A 431 3.73 -10.37 -16.24
C LEU A 431 3.32 -9.12 -17.03
N ASP A 432 2.49 -8.27 -16.45
CA ASP A 432 2.05 -6.98 -17.00
C ASP A 432 3.22 -6.03 -17.27
N TYR A 433 4.12 -5.86 -16.30
CA TYR A 433 5.28 -4.98 -16.43
C TYR A 433 6.19 -5.44 -17.57
N ASN A 434 6.50 -6.73 -17.62
CA ASN A 434 7.36 -7.32 -18.66
C ASN A 434 6.68 -7.28 -20.05
N HIS A 435 5.37 -7.48 -20.14
CA HIS A 435 4.60 -7.30 -21.38
C HIS A 435 4.68 -5.85 -21.88
N CYS A 436 4.41 -4.88 -21.00
CA CYS A 436 4.52 -3.46 -21.33
C CYS A 436 5.94 -3.10 -21.79
N GLN A 437 6.97 -3.52 -21.04
CA GLN A 437 8.37 -3.26 -21.36
C GLN A 437 8.78 -3.84 -22.73
N LYS A 438 8.35 -5.05 -23.07
CA LYS A 438 8.57 -5.68 -24.40
C LYS A 438 7.93 -4.85 -25.54
N ILE A 439 6.80 -4.19 -25.29
CA ILE A 439 6.19 -3.24 -26.23
C ILE A 439 6.97 -1.92 -26.30
N HIS A 440 7.44 -1.38 -25.18
CA HIS A 440 8.25 -0.15 -25.15
C HIS A 440 9.61 -0.32 -25.84
N GLN A 441 10.25 -1.48 -25.74
CA GLN A 441 11.48 -1.81 -26.48
C GLN A 441 11.24 -1.88 -28.00
N LEU A 442 10.08 -2.40 -28.43
CA LEU A 442 9.68 -2.44 -29.84
C LEU A 442 9.35 -1.03 -30.36
N GLU A 443 8.63 -0.23 -29.59
CA GLU A 443 8.36 1.18 -29.89
C GLU A 443 9.64 2.01 -29.98
N TRP A 444 10.57 1.86 -29.03
CA TRP A 444 11.89 2.50 -29.06
C TRP A 444 12.64 2.20 -30.37
N THR A 445 12.61 0.94 -30.83
CA THR A 445 13.20 0.53 -32.11
C THR A 445 12.58 1.25 -33.33
N TYR A 446 11.28 1.58 -33.29
CA TYR A 446 10.63 2.41 -34.32
C TYR A 446 10.88 3.92 -34.13
N PHE A 447 11.04 4.37 -32.89
CA PHE A 447 11.32 5.76 -32.53
C PHE A 447 12.73 6.18 -32.97
N GLN A 448 13.73 5.30 -32.82
CA GLN A 448 15.07 5.49 -33.39
C GLN A 448 15.02 5.65 -34.91
N LYS A 449 14.35 4.73 -35.62
CA LYS A 449 14.20 4.77 -37.09
C LYS A 449 13.45 6.01 -37.59
N TRP A 450 12.47 6.50 -36.84
CA TRP A 450 11.83 7.79 -37.13
C TRP A 450 12.83 8.94 -37.00
N TYR A 451 13.62 8.98 -35.93
CA TYR A 451 14.60 10.04 -35.74
C TYR A 451 15.70 10.03 -36.82
N GLU A 452 16.19 8.84 -37.18
CA GLU A 452 17.13 8.62 -38.29
C GLU A 452 16.58 9.14 -39.63
N HIS A 453 15.28 8.95 -39.89
CA HIS A 453 14.66 9.38 -41.16
C HIS A 453 14.66 10.90 -41.35
N LEU A 454 14.49 11.66 -40.27
CA LEU A 454 14.39 13.12 -40.31
C LEU A 454 15.72 13.83 -40.65
N ASN A 455 16.86 13.12 -40.51
CA ASN A 455 18.19 13.57 -40.96
C ASN A 455 18.58 14.99 -40.49
N ILE A 456 18.21 15.37 -39.25
CA ILE A 456 18.44 16.73 -38.72
C ILE A 456 19.85 16.89 -38.14
N GLU A 457 20.31 15.97 -37.28
CA GLU A 457 21.64 15.97 -36.64
C GLU A 457 22.14 14.54 -36.35
N GLU A 458 23.46 14.31 -36.35
CA GLU A 458 24.05 12.97 -36.18
C GLU A 458 24.02 12.42 -34.74
N THR A 459 24.07 13.27 -33.70
CA THR A 459 24.40 12.83 -32.33
C THR A 459 23.49 13.39 -31.23
N LEU A 460 22.24 12.91 -31.16
CA LEU A 460 21.29 13.23 -30.08
C LEU A 460 20.80 12.01 -29.25
N ASN A 461 21.39 10.83 -29.46
CA ASN A 461 20.95 9.52 -28.96
C ASN A 461 20.58 9.48 -27.45
N THR A 462 21.40 10.03 -26.55
CA THR A 462 21.10 10.05 -25.11
C THR A 462 19.91 10.93 -24.74
N ARG A 463 19.70 12.05 -25.45
CA ARG A 463 18.51 12.90 -25.27
C ARG A 463 17.27 12.28 -25.91
N LEU A 464 17.44 11.59 -27.05
CA LEU A 464 16.39 10.83 -27.72
C LEU A 464 15.81 9.74 -26.80
N LEU A 465 16.68 8.95 -26.18
CA LEU A 465 16.30 7.91 -25.21
C LEU A 465 15.65 8.52 -23.97
N ARG A 466 16.20 9.61 -23.42
CA ARG A 466 15.62 10.32 -22.27
C ARG A 466 14.22 10.86 -22.56
N SER A 467 13.98 11.45 -23.73
CA SER A 467 12.64 11.96 -24.10
C SER A 467 11.64 10.85 -24.43
N TYR A 468 12.08 9.68 -24.88
CA TYR A 468 11.20 8.50 -24.95
C TYR A 468 10.86 7.96 -23.55
N TYR A 469 11.86 7.80 -22.68
CA TYR A 469 11.69 7.39 -21.29
C TYR A 469 10.77 8.34 -20.49
N GLU A 470 10.93 9.67 -20.62
CA GLU A 470 10.11 10.67 -19.94
C GLU A 470 8.61 10.50 -20.29
N ALA A 471 8.27 10.04 -21.50
CA ALA A 471 6.90 9.69 -21.87
C ALA A 471 6.50 8.27 -21.41
N VAL A 472 7.36 7.24 -21.55
CA VAL A 472 7.07 5.86 -21.13
C VAL A 472 6.82 5.74 -19.63
N ALA A 473 7.63 6.42 -18.82
CA ALA A 473 7.56 6.32 -17.36
C ALA A 473 6.22 6.82 -16.80
N SER A 474 5.55 7.67 -17.57
CA SER A 474 4.35 8.43 -17.22
C SER A 474 3.07 7.98 -17.92
N ILE A 475 3.14 7.62 -19.20
CA ILE A 475 2.04 6.98 -19.98
C ILE A 475 2.58 5.67 -20.52
N PHE A 476 2.32 4.57 -19.81
CA PHE A 476 2.96 3.27 -20.05
C PHE A 476 2.05 2.26 -20.75
N GLU A 477 0.76 2.53 -20.80
CA GLU A 477 -0.27 1.60 -21.25
C GLU A 477 -0.07 1.27 -22.74
N PRO A 478 -0.11 -0.01 -23.17
CA PRO A 478 0.03 -0.40 -24.58
C PRO A 478 -0.94 0.32 -25.52
N GLU A 479 -2.19 0.45 -25.09
CA GLU A 479 -3.28 1.11 -25.81
C GLU A 479 -3.09 2.62 -25.98
N ARG A 480 -2.25 3.26 -25.16
CA ARG A 480 -1.94 4.70 -25.18
C ARG A 480 -0.66 5.05 -25.95
N CYS A 481 -0.17 4.12 -26.79
CA CYS A 481 1.04 4.30 -27.60
C CYS A 481 1.03 5.58 -28.46
N ASN A 482 -0.12 6.01 -28.98
CA ASN A 482 -0.23 7.26 -29.75
C ASN A 482 0.11 8.50 -28.90
N GLU A 483 -0.43 8.60 -27.67
CA GLU A 483 -0.18 9.71 -26.75
C GLU A 483 1.29 9.75 -26.33
N ARG A 484 1.82 8.59 -25.88
CA ARG A 484 3.22 8.41 -25.47
C ARG A 484 4.18 8.79 -26.60
N LEU A 485 3.95 8.31 -27.83
CA LEU A 485 4.81 8.62 -28.96
C LEU A 485 4.68 10.09 -29.40
N ALA A 486 3.48 10.67 -29.41
CA ALA A 486 3.31 12.09 -29.72
C ALA A 486 4.07 12.98 -28.72
N TRP A 487 3.94 12.71 -27.42
CA TRP A 487 4.68 13.44 -26.37
C TRP A 487 6.20 13.30 -26.54
N ALA A 488 6.70 12.07 -26.70
CA ALA A 488 8.14 11.82 -26.90
C ALA A 488 8.68 12.54 -28.14
N LYS A 489 7.95 12.54 -29.27
CA LYS A 489 8.33 13.25 -30.50
C LYS A 489 8.35 14.77 -30.30
N THR A 490 7.35 15.33 -29.63
CA THR A 490 7.29 16.76 -29.32
C THR A 490 8.45 17.20 -28.42
N LEU A 491 8.80 16.41 -27.40
CA LEU A 491 9.98 16.68 -26.56
C LEU A 491 11.27 16.68 -27.41
N VAL A 492 11.45 15.71 -28.30
CA VAL A 492 12.61 15.65 -29.20
C VAL A 492 12.66 16.87 -30.12
N MET A 493 11.54 17.26 -30.73
CA MET A 493 11.45 18.46 -31.58
C MET A 493 11.83 19.72 -30.82
N VAL A 494 11.23 19.98 -29.65
CA VAL A 494 11.54 21.14 -28.82
C VAL A 494 13.03 21.15 -28.42
N ASN A 495 13.57 20.04 -27.92
CA ASN A 495 15.00 19.94 -27.59
C ASN A 495 15.92 20.21 -28.81
N THR A 496 15.51 19.78 -30.02
CA THR A 496 16.29 19.94 -31.25
C THR A 496 16.24 21.38 -31.76
N ILE A 497 15.06 22.00 -31.80
CA ILE A 497 14.87 23.42 -32.14
C ILE A 497 15.67 24.31 -31.17
N THR A 498 15.55 24.10 -29.86
CA THR A 498 16.29 24.87 -28.85
C THR A 498 17.80 24.68 -28.98
N THR A 499 18.29 23.45 -29.25
CA THR A 499 19.73 23.19 -29.44
C THR A 499 20.26 23.84 -30.71
N PHE A 500 19.47 23.84 -31.79
CA PHE A 500 19.82 24.44 -33.07
C PHE A 500 19.95 25.97 -32.96
N PHE A 501 18.94 26.64 -32.39
CA PHE A 501 18.93 28.10 -32.25
C PHE A 501 19.79 28.64 -31.09
N ALA A 502 20.25 27.79 -30.17
CA ALA A 502 21.25 28.16 -29.16
C ALA A 502 22.68 28.31 -29.73
N ARG A 503 22.91 28.01 -31.02
CA ARG A 503 24.21 28.20 -31.67
C ARG A 503 24.52 29.71 -31.86
N PRO A 504 25.77 30.18 -31.60
CA PRO A 504 26.13 31.60 -31.67
C PRO A 504 25.91 32.32 -33.01
N GLN A 505 25.66 31.57 -34.08
CA GLN A 505 25.36 32.08 -35.42
C GLN A 505 23.92 32.60 -35.60
N PHE A 506 23.01 32.32 -34.66
CA PHE A 506 21.60 32.73 -34.75
C PHE A 506 21.28 33.85 -33.77
N SER A 507 20.39 34.76 -34.20
CA SER A 507 19.92 35.89 -33.41
C SER A 507 18.44 35.74 -33.02
N ASN A 508 17.99 36.61 -32.11
CA ASN A 508 16.56 36.76 -31.80
C ASN A 508 15.70 37.22 -33.00
N ILE A 509 16.31 37.67 -34.10
CA ILE A 509 15.61 37.97 -35.36
C ILE A 509 15.36 36.68 -36.14
N ASP A 510 16.35 35.78 -36.20
CA ASP A 510 16.25 34.48 -36.89
C ASP A 510 15.22 33.57 -36.20
N ILE A 511 15.21 33.53 -34.86
CA ILE A 511 14.22 32.79 -34.07
C ILE A 511 12.80 33.30 -34.38
N LYS A 512 12.61 34.62 -34.49
CA LYS A 512 11.33 35.23 -34.87
C LYS A 512 10.97 34.97 -36.33
N ALA A 513 11.93 34.95 -37.24
CA ALA A 513 11.72 34.62 -38.64
C ALA A 513 11.24 33.17 -38.80
N PHE A 514 11.88 32.23 -38.11
CA PHE A 514 11.47 30.82 -38.02
C PHE A 514 10.07 30.65 -37.40
N ALA A 515 9.78 31.31 -36.27
CA ALA A 515 8.47 31.23 -35.62
C ALA A 515 7.35 31.79 -36.50
N ASN A 516 7.57 32.93 -37.17
CA ASN A 516 6.62 33.51 -38.12
C ASN A 516 6.42 32.60 -39.34
N GLU A 517 7.48 31.95 -39.84
CA GLU A 517 7.41 31.02 -40.96
C GLU A 517 6.60 29.76 -40.62
N PHE A 518 6.82 29.19 -39.43
CA PHE A 518 6.04 28.05 -38.95
C PHE A 518 4.55 28.42 -38.78
N ALA A 519 4.26 29.55 -38.11
CA ALA A 519 2.89 29.94 -37.77
C ALA A 519 2.01 30.38 -38.97
N ASN A 520 2.61 30.89 -40.05
CA ASN A 520 1.83 31.50 -41.15
C ASN A 520 1.75 30.65 -42.43
N THR A 521 2.43 29.51 -42.51
CA THR A 521 2.59 28.78 -43.78
C THR A 521 1.87 27.43 -43.78
N GLN A 522 0.93 27.22 -44.71
CA GLN A 522 0.33 25.90 -44.97
C GLN A 522 1.21 25.02 -45.88
N HIS A 523 2.13 25.63 -46.62
CA HIS A 523 3.07 24.98 -47.54
C HIS A 523 4.46 25.62 -47.43
N HIS A 524 5.36 25.07 -46.60
CA HIS A 524 6.76 25.54 -46.58
C HIS A 524 7.40 25.38 -47.95
N VAL A 525 8.12 26.42 -48.39
CA VAL A 525 8.90 26.43 -49.63
C VAL A 525 10.36 26.58 -49.22
N LYS A 526 11.20 25.64 -49.65
CA LYS A 526 12.64 25.70 -49.38
C LYS A 526 13.26 26.90 -50.09
N ASN A 527 13.82 27.79 -49.30
CA ASN A 527 14.41 29.06 -49.76
C ASN A 527 15.91 29.13 -49.47
N GLY A 528 16.52 28.03 -49.02
CA GLY A 528 17.94 27.95 -48.66
C GLY A 528 18.23 28.50 -47.27
N LYS A 529 17.23 28.57 -46.38
CA LYS A 529 17.45 29.03 -45.00
C LYS A 529 18.11 27.92 -44.19
N PRO A 530 18.93 28.24 -43.17
CA PRO A 530 19.59 27.23 -42.33
C PRO A 530 18.62 26.24 -41.66
N TRP A 531 17.36 26.63 -41.46
CA TRP A 531 16.33 25.86 -40.77
C TRP A 531 15.29 25.19 -41.68
N ASP A 532 15.41 25.25 -43.01
CA ASP A 532 14.44 24.63 -43.94
C ASP A 532 14.19 23.13 -43.60
N ALA A 533 15.26 22.38 -43.28
CA ALA A 533 15.17 20.97 -42.88
C ALA A 533 14.51 20.75 -41.49
N MET A 534 14.62 21.73 -40.58
CA MET A 534 13.91 21.69 -39.29
C MET A 534 12.41 21.88 -39.50
N VAL A 535 12.04 22.81 -40.39
CA VAL A 535 10.64 23.13 -40.71
C VAL A 535 9.96 21.93 -41.37
N ASP A 536 10.59 21.31 -42.38
CA ASP A 536 10.15 20.02 -42.95
C ASP A 536 9.88 18.97 -41.86
N ALA A 537 10.85 18.71 -40.99
CA ALA A 537 10.78 17.66 -39.98
C ALA A 537 9.66 17.88 -38.95
N ILE A 538 9.37 19.15 -38.61
CA ILE A 538 8.22 19.51 -37.77
C ILE A 538 6.92 19.22 -38.52
N TYR A 539 6.76 19.69 -39.77
CA TYR A 539 5.55 19.41 -40.54
C TYR A 539 5.32 17.90 -40.75
N GLU A 540 6.35 17.12 -41.09
CA GLU A 540 6.23 15.66 -41.22
C GLU A 540 5.77 15.03 -39.89
N THR A 541 6.37 15.45 -38.77
CA THR A 541 6.04 14.93 -37.45
C THR A 541 4.59 15.26 -37.04
N LEU A 542 4.13 16.50 -37.26
CA LEU A 542 2.75 16.90 -36.97
C LEU A 542 1.72 16.23 -37.90
N ASN A 543 2.05 16.07 -39.19
CA ASN A 543 1.23 15.30 -40.12
C ASN A 543 1.13 13.83 -39.70
N GLN A 544 2.23 13.20 -39.29
CA GLN A 544 2.24 11.82 -38.83
C GLN A 544 1.47 11.65 -37.51
N ILE A 545 1.56 12.61 -36.59
CA ILE A 545 0.78 12.62 -35.34
C ILE A 545 -0.73 12.72 -35.65
N SER A 546 -1.18 13.69 -36.47
CA SER A 546 -2.61 13.77 -36.81
C SER A 546 -3.08 12.56 -37.62
N SER A 547 -2.27 12.06 -38.57
CA SER A 547 -2.60 10.87 -39.36
C SER A 547 -2.81 9.63 -38.47
N ASN A 548 -1.93 9.39 -37.49
CA ASN A 548 -2.08 8.29 -36.53
C ASN A 548 -3.34 8.46 -35.66
N THR A 549 -3.62 9.66 -35.15
CA THR A 549 -4.84 9.96 -34.38
C THR A 549 -6.11 9.75 -35.22
N ARG A 550 -6.10 10.20 -36.48
CA ARG A 550 -7.22 10.06 -37.42
C ARG A 550 -7.46 8.60 -37.82
N VAL A 551 -6.41 7.79 -37.95
CA VAL A 551 -6.53 6.34 -38.19
C VAL A 551 -7.04 5.60 -36.93
N ALA A 552 -6.61 6.01 -35.74
CA ALA A 552 -6.98 5.31 -34.50
C ALA A 552 -8.36 5.69 -33.93
N TYR A 553 -8.79 6.95 -34.09
CA TYR A 553 -9.99 7.50 -33.44
C TYR A 553 -10.94 8.25 -34.40
N GLY A 554 -10.59 8.39 -35.68
CA GLY A 554 -11.41 9.09 -36.69
C GLY A 554 -11.33 10.62 -36.64
N VAL A 555 -10.67 11.20 -35.63
CA VAL A 555 -10.57 12.67 -35.42
C VAL A 555 -9.33 13.23 -36.12
N ASP A 556 -9.48 14.31 -36.88
CA ASP A 556 -8.35 15.09 -37.40
C ASP A 556 -7.99 16.20 -36.41
N ILE A 557 -6.77 16.16 -35.88
CA ILE A 557 -6.27 17.14 -34.91
C ILE A 557 -5.29 18.14 -35.52
N TYR A 558 -4.99 18.04 -36.83
CA TYR A 558 -3.97 18.86 -37.48
C TYR A 558 -4.21 20.38 -37.34
N PRO A 559 -5.46 20.92 -37.40
CA PRO A 559 -5.69 22.34 -37.16
C PRO A 559 -5.29 22.81 -35.75
N HIS A 560 -5.48 21.97 -34.73
CA HIS A 560 -5.15 22.28 -33.34
C HIS A 560 -3.65 22.20 -33.05
N LEU A 561 -2.89 21.42 -33.83
CA LEU A 561 -1.42 21.34 -33.72
C LEU A 561 -0.70 22.60 -34.23
N HIS A 562 -1.38 23.48 -34.97
CA HIS A 562 -0.84 24.76 -35.46
C HIS A 562 -1.26 25.98 -34.63
N SER A 563 -2.17 25.81 -33.66
CA SER A 563 -2.57 26.88 -32.72
C SER A 563 -1.79 26.76 -31.40
N ILE A 564 -0.77 27.60 -31.21
CA ILE A 564 -0.02 27.72 -29.96
C ILE A 564 0.02 29.20 -29.57
N GLU A 565 -0.45 29.53 -28.36
CA GLU A 565 -0.38 30.88 -27.78
C GLU A 565 0.84 31.03 -26.86
N ASP A 566 1.39 32.24 -26.77
CA ASP A 566 2.56 32.56 -25.93
C ASP A 566 2.27 32.34 -24.44
N CYS A 567 3.15 31.62 -23.75
CA CYS A 567 3.08 31.39 -22.30
C CYS A 567 4.41 31.74 -21.61
N THR A 568 4.43 32.83 -20.85
CA THR A 568 5.58 33.20 -20.00
C THR A 568 5.56 32.44 -18.67
N ILE A 569 6.66 31.74 -18.36
CA ILE A 569 6.85 30.99 -17.12
C ILE A 569 7.66 31.82 -16.11
N ASN A 570 7.22 31.83 -14.86
CA ASN A 570 7.91 32.48 -13.73
C ASN A 570 8.24 31.45 -12.62
N TYR A 571 9.38 31.61 -11.94
CA TYR A 571 10.06 30.53 -11.22
C TYR A 571 9.70 30.40 -9.72
N GLU A 572 8.66 29.63 -9.42
CA GLU A 572 8.49 28.94 -8.12
C GLU A 572 7.83 27.58 -8.39
N ILE A 573 8.61 26.50 -8.38
CA ILE A 573 8.13 25.20 -8.90
C ILE A 573 7.24 24.46 -7.87
N GLU A 574 7.68 24.31 -6.61
CA GLU A 574 6.95 23.49 -5.63
C GLU A 574 5.60 24.11 -5.21
N SER A 575 5.54 25.44 -5.05
CA SER A 575 4.30 26.19 -4.80
C SER A 575 3.27 25.96 -5.92
N LYS A 576 3.71 26.04 -7.19
CA LYS A 576 2.85 25.79 -8.36
C LYS A 576 2.43 24.33 -8.51
N MET A 577 3.24 23.38 -8.03
CA MET A 577 2.81 21.98 -7.96
C MET A 577 1.67 21.80 -6.93
N GLN A 578 1.71 22.48 -5.78
CA GLN A 578 0.60 22.45 -4.81
C GLN A 578 -0.69 23.06 -5.41
N GLU A 579 -0.60 24.22 -6.07
CA GLU A 579 -1.74 24.81 -6.79
C GLU A 579 -2.31 23.88 -7.88
N LEU A 580 -1.44 23.24 -8.66
CA LEU A 580 -1.86 22.30 -9.71
C LEU A 580 -2.56 21.07 -9.11
N VAL A 581 -1.99 20.48 -8.06
CA VAL A 581 -2.56 19.33 -7.35
C VAL A 581 -3.94 19.66 -6.79
N GLN A 582 -4.14 20.86 -6.22
CA GLN A 582 -5.46 21.33 -5.77
C GLN A 582 -6.47 21.42 -6.92
N ARG A 583 -6.09 21.99 -8.07
CA ARG A 583 -6.97 22.11 -9.25
C ARG A 583 -7.28 20.76 -9.92
N VAL A 584 -6.36 19.80 -9.80
CA VAL A 584 -6.50 18.46 -10.43
C VAL A 584 -7.34 17.50 -9.57
N LEU A 585 -7.34 17.66 -8.24
CA LEU A 585 -8.05 16.78 -7.30
C LEU A 585 -9.37 17.36 -6.76
N CYS A 586 -9.65 18.65 -6.97
CA CYS A 586 -10.95 19.27 -6.69
C CYS A 586 -11.70 19.56 -7.99
N ASP A 587 -13.00 19.26 -8.05
CA ASP A 587 -13.85 19.63 -9.19
C ASP A 587 -14.71 20.87 -8.89
N THR A 588 -14.79 21.76 -9.87
CA THR A 588 -15.59 22.99 -9.82
C THR A 588 -16.64 23.07 -10.94
N PRO A 589 -17.71 23.86 -10.81
CA PRO A 589 -18.64 24.06 -11.91
C PRO A 589 -17.94 24.74 -13.10
N ASN A 590 -17.98 24.09 -14.28
CA ASN A 590 -17.26 24.44 -15.52
C ASN A 590 -15.76 24.12 -15.55
N ASP A 591 -15.30 23.13 -14.78
CA ASP A 591 -13.91 22.66 -14.84
C ASP A 591 -13.54 21.90 -16.13
N LEU A 592 -12.24 21.65 -16.30
CA LEU A 592 -11.73 20.64 -17.24
C LEU A 592 -12.10 19.23 -16.79
N ASP A 593 -12.26 18.29 -17.74
CA ASP A 593 -12.50 16.89 -17.40
C ASP A 593 -11.31 16.27 -16.65
N THR A 594 -11.59 15.23 -15.86
CA THR A 594 -10.61 14.59 -14.97
C THR A 594 -9.40 14.01 -15.74
N ASN A 595 -9.55 13.56 -16.99
CA ASN A 595 -8.42 13.04 -17.77
C ASN A 595 -7.53 14.18 -18.28
N SER A 596 -8.11 15.30 -18.73
CA SER A 596 -7.37 16.52 -19.05
C SER A 596 -6.59 17.02 -17.83
N LYS A 597 -7.25 17.11 -16.66
CA LYS A 597 -6.62 17.48 -15.37
C LYS A 597 -5.43 16.57 -15.03
N GLN A 598 -5.63 15.25 -15.04
CA GLN A 598 -4.58 14.29 -14.74
C GLN A 598 -3.44 14.31 -15.78
N THR A 599 -3.72 14.68 -17.04
CA THR A 599 -2.68 14.88 -18.06
C THR A 599 -1.77 16.06 -17.71
N PHE A 600 -2.31 17.19 -17.25
CA PHE A 600 -1.48 18.31 -16.77
C PHE A 600 -0.59 17.91 -15.58
N LEU A 601 -1.13 17.17 -14.59
CA LEU A 601 -0.34 16.68 -13.47
C LEU A 601 0.75 15.70 -13.91
N THR A 602 0.44 14.80 -14.84
CA THR A 602 1.38 13.81 -15.38
C THR A 602 2.56 14.48 -16.10
N VAL A 603 2.30 15.49 -16.92
CA VAL A 603 3.34 16.28 -17.58
C VAL A 603 4.16 17.06 -16.55
N ALA A 604 3.51 17.77 -15.62
CA ALA A 604 4.19 18.59 -14.62
C ALA A 604 5.11 17.77 -13.70
N LYS A 605 4.65 16.59 -13.24
CA LYS A 605 5.47 15.64 -12.47
C LYS A 605 6.69 15.15 -13.25
N THR A 606 6.54 14.91 -14.55
CA THR A 606 7.65 14.48 -15.42
C THR A 606 8.71 15.58 -15.57
N PHE A 607 8.30 16.85 -15.66
CA PHE A 607 9.24 17.97 -15.64
C PHE A 607 9.87 18.23 -14.25
N TYR A 608 9.13 18.01 -13.16
CA TYR A 608 9.65 18.07 -11.79
C TYR A 608 10.73 17.01 -11.56
N TYR A 609 10.45 15.75 -11.91
CA TYR A 609 11.43 14.65 -11.96
C TYR A 609 12.69 15.03 -12.75
N ARG A 610 12.50 15.58 -13.96
CA ARG A 610 13.59 16.01 -14.86
C ARG A 610 14.46 17.13 -14.29
N ALA A 611 13.92 17.95 -13.39
CA ALA A 611 14.62 19.04 -12.71
C ALA A 611 15.26 18.61 -11.37
N LEU A 612 14.72 17.58 -10.71
CA LEU A 612 15.21 17.08 -9.43
C LEU A 612 16.46 16.19 -9.58
N TYR A 613 16.50 15.34 -10.62
CA TYR A 613 17.59 14.37 -10.81
C TYR A 613 18.59 14.75 -11.89
N ASP A 614 19.84 14.41 -11.62
CA ASP A 614 20.96 14.50 -12.54
C ASP A 614 20.88 13.48 -13.70
N HIS A 615 21.82 13.56 -14.63
CA HIS A 615 21.86 12.69 -15.80
C HIS A 615 22.25 11.24 -15.51
N GLU A 616 23.06 10.97 -14.49
CA GLU A 616 23.49 9.61 -14.13
C GLU A 616 22.36 8.85 -13.44
N THR A 617 21.72 9.45 -12.44
CA THR A 617 20.53 8.90 -11.76
C THR A 617 19.43 8.57 -12.77
N ILE A 618 19.15 9.48 -13.71
CA ILE A 618 18.15 9.25 -14.76
C ILE A 618 18.58 8.12 -15.73
N ASN A 619 19.86 7.97 -16.04
CA ASN A 619 20.35 6.85 -16.86
C ASN A 619 20.20 5.49 -16.13
N GLN A 620 20.42 5.45 -14.82
CA GLN A 620 20.18 4.24 -14.01
C GLN A 620 18.69 3.86 -14.01
N HIS A 621 17.80 4.84 -13.82
CA HIS A 621 16.35 4.64 -13.91
C HIS A 621 15.90 4.18 -15.31
N ILE A 622 16.47 4.75 -16.38
CA ILE A 622 16.25 4.32 -17.78
C ILE A 622 16.62 2.83 -17.94
N GLY A 623 17.79 2.41 -17.46
CA GLY A 623 18.23 1.02 -17.50
C GLY A 623 17.23 0.08 -16.81
N LYS A 624 16.91 0.39 -15.55
CA LYS A 624 16.04 -0.40 -14.68
C LYS A 624 14.58 -0.48 -15.17
N VAL A 625 14.04 0.58 -15.78
CA VAL A 625 12.65 0.63 -16.27
C VAL A 625 12.49 0.04 -17.67
N LEU A 626 13.37 0.37 -18.63
CA LEU A 626 13.18 -0.01 -20.04
C LEU A 626 13.88 -1.30 -20.45
N PHE A 627 14.97 -1.70 -19.78
CA PHE A 627 15.88 -2.75 -20.29
C PHE A 627 16.14 -3.89 -19.31
N GLU A 628 15.92 -3.70 -18.01
CA GLU A 628 16.00 -4.75 -17.01
C GLU A 628 14.63 -5.44 -16.83
N LYS A 629 14.56 -6.74 -17.16
CA LYS A 629 13.34 -7.55 -17.01
C LYS A 629 13.10 -7.89 -15.53
N VAL A 630 11.85 -7.76 -15.08
CA VAL A 630 11.44 -8.19 -13.71
C VAL A 630 11.34 -9.72 -13.63
N ILE A 631 11.84 -10.30 -12.55
CA ILE A 631 11.94 -11.76 -12.29
C ILE A 631 11.01 -12.18 -11.14
#